data_AF-A0A837B5X1-F1
#
_entry.id   AF-A0A837B5X1-F1
#
_cell.length_a   1.000
_cell.length_b   1.000
_cell.length_c   1.000
_cell.angle_alpha   90.00
_cell.angle_beta   90.00
_cell.angle_gamma   90.00
#
_symmetry.space_group_name_H-M   'P 1'
#
loop_
_entity.id
_entity.type
_entity.pdbx_description
1 polymer ?
#
loop_
_entity_poly.entity_id
_entity_poly.type
_entity_poly.pdbx_seq_one_letter_code
_entity_poly.pdbx_strand_id
1 'polypeptide(L)'
;MHADLPTPDPDALAHSDRLAAHVRAEIQAAGGAIPFSRFMELALYAPGLGYYSAGASKFGEAGDFVTSPELGPLFAATVSGALAPVLQQLGPQARVLEVGGGSGAFAEVTLKRLLELDALPERYAIL
;
A
#
# COMPACT_ATOMS: atom_id res chain seq x y z
N MET A 1 -26.48 -10.27 9.41
CA MET A 1 -25.55 -9.59 10.33
C MET A 1 -25.06 -8.36 9.58
N HIS A 2 -25.73 -7.22 9.74
CA HIS A 2 -25.20 -5.97 9.19
C HIS A 2 -24.08 -5.52 10.13
N ALA A 3 -22.87 -5.38 9.59
CA ALA A 3 -21.80 -4.72 10.33
C ALA A 3 -22.21 -3.25 10.52
N ASP A 4 -22.14 -2.74 11.74
CA ASP A 4 -22.29 -1.31 12.02
C ASP A 4 -21.03 -0.59 11.49
N LEU A 5 -21.07 -0.26 10.20
CA LEU A 5 -20.01 0.51 9.55
C LEU A 5 -20.31 2.01 9.67
N PRO A 6 -19.29 2.85 9.88
CA PRO A 6 -19.48 4.28 9.92
C PRO A 6 -19.98 4.79 8.56
N THR A 7 -20.95 5.70 8.59
CA THR A 7 -21.40 6.39 7.38
C THR A 7 -20.30 7.35 6.92
N PRO A 8 -19.83 7.27 5.66
CA PRO A 8 -18.87 8.23 5.12
C PRO A 8 -19.47 9.64 5.06
N ASP A 9 -18.61 10.65 5.01
CA ASP A 9 -19.05 12.03 4.78
C ASP A 9 -19.68 12.21 3.38
N PRO A 10 -20.41 13.33 3.12
CA PRO A 10 -21.09 13.54 1.86
C PRO A 10 -20.20 13.51 0.61
N ASP A 11 -18.96 13.98 0.70
CA ASP A 11 -18.03 14.01 -0.43
C ASP A 11 -17.51 12.59 -0.73
N ALA A 12 -17.21 11.82 0.32
CA ALA A 12 -16.84 10.41 0.22
C ALA A 12 -17.99 9.56 -0.35
N LEU A 13 -19.23 9.81 0.06
CA LEU A 13 -20.43 9.15 -0.50
C LEU A 13 -20.61 9.48 -1.98
N ALA A 14 -20.55 10.76 -2.36
CA ALA A 14 -20.65 11.18 -3.75
C ALA A 14 -19.53 10.57 -4.62
N HIS A 15 -18.32 10.44 -4.06
CA HIS A 15 -17.22 9.76 -4.73
C HIS A 15 -17.52 8.27 -4.96
N SER A 16 -17.99 7.57 -3.92
CA SER A 16 -18.38 6.17 -3.98
C SER A 16 -19.50 5.92 -5.00
N ASP A 17 -20.49 6.81 -5.08
CA ASP A 17 -21.58 6.70 -6.05
C ASP A 17 -21.10 6.80 -7.50
N ARG A 18 -20.12 7.68 -7.79
CA ARG A 18 -19.49 7.76 -9.11
C ARG A 18 -18.75 6.47 -9.47
N LEU A 19 -17.97 5.93 -8.53
CA LEU A 19 -17.29 4.65 -8.72
C LEU A 19 -18.30 3.51 -8.95
N ALA A 20 -19.37 3.44 -8.17
CA ALA A 20 -20.41 2.43 -8.32
C ALA A 20 -21.12 2.53 -9.68
N ALA A 21 -21.37 3.75 -10.17
CA ALA A 21 -21.91 3.97 -11.50
C ALA A 21 -20.96 3.49 -12.60
N HIS A 22 -19.65 3.76 -12.47
CA HIS A 22 -18.62 3.28 -13.39
C HIS A 22 -18.56 1.75 -13.43
N VAL A 23 -18.54 1.08 -12.27
CA VAL A 23 -18.54 -0.39 -12.17
C VAL A 23 -19.80 -0.99 -12.79
N ARG A 24 -20.98 -0.40 -12.55
CA ARG A 24 -22.23 -0.86 -13.19
C ARG A 24 -22.18 -0.75 -14.70
N ALA A 25 -21.61 0.33 -15.24
CA ALA A 25 -21.45 0.49 -16.69
C ALA A 25 -20.53 -0.59 -17.29
N GLU A 26 -19.41 -0.88 -16.64
CA GLU A 26 -18.49 -1.95 -17.06
C GLU A 26 -19.17 -3.33 -17.05
N ILE A 27 -19.98 -3.62 -16.02
CA ILE A 27 -20.77 -4.87 -15.94
C ILE A 27 -21.75 -4.98 -17.10
N GLN A 28 -22.49 -3.91 -17.41
CA GLN A 28 -23.43 -3.92 -18.53
C GLN A 28 -22.71 -4.10 -19.88
N ALA A 29 -21.60 -3.38 -20.09
CA ALA A 29 -20.79 -3.50 -21.31
C ALA A 29 -20.21 -4.91 -21.51
N ALA A 30 -19.92 -5.63 -20.42
CA ALA A 30 -19.40 -7.00 -20.45
C ALA A 30 -20.49 -8.08 -20.61
N GLY A 31 -21.76 -7.71 -20.79
CA GLY A 31 -22.87 -8.68 -20.95
C GLY A 31 -23.51 -9.12 -19.63
N GLY A 32 -23.40 -8.30 -18.58
CA GLY A 32 -24.12 -8.47 -17.32
C GLY A 32 -23.28 -9.04 -16.17
N ALA A 33 -22.02 -9.41 -16.40
CA ALA A 33 -21.11 -9.87 -15.36
C ALA A 33 -19.65 -9.56 -15.70
N ILE A 34 -18.85 -9.38 -14.65
CA ILE A 34 -17.38 -9.31 -14.73
C ILE A 34 -16.77 -10.27 -13.70
N PRO A 35 -15.55 -10.77 -13.93
CA PRO A 35 -14.80 -11.48 -12.91
C PRO A 35 -14.60 -10.61 -11.66
N PHE A 36 -14.56 -11.24 -10.48
CA PHE A 36 -14.31 -10.52 -9.24
C PHE A 36 -12.95 -9.79 -9.24
N SER A 37 -11.94 -10.33 -9.92
CA SER A 37 -10.65 -9.65 -10.12
C SER A 37 -10.81 -8.29 -10.81
N ARG A 38 -11.69 -8.20 -11.81
CA ARG A 38 -11.98 -6.94 -12.52
C ARG A 38 -12.76 -5.97 -11.65
N PHE A 39 -13.72 -6.46 -10.85
CA PHE A 39 -14.38 -5.63 -9.84
C PHE A 39 -13.37 -5.03 -8.85
N MET A 40 -12.48 -5.87 -8.30
CA MET A 40 -11.42 -5.44 -7.37
C MET A 40 -10.47 -4.44 -8.03
N GLU A 41 -10.05 -4.69 -9.27
CA GLU A 41 -9.21 -3.77 -10.03
C GLU A 41 -9.86 -2.38 -10.15
N LEU A 42 -11.14 -2.31 -10.50
CA LEU A 42 -11.85 -1.03 -10.61
C LEU A 42 -12.03 -0.37 -9.24
N ALA A 43 -12.48 -1.12 -8.24
CA ALA A 43 -12.74 -0.58 -6.90
C ALA A 43 -11.46 -0.06 -6.23
N LEU A 44 -10.32 -0.69 -6.49
CA LEU A 44 -9.04 -0.33 -5.88
C LEU A 44 -8.21 0.63 -6.72
N TYR A 45 -8.23 0.52 -8.05
CA TYR A 45 -7.22 1.15 -8.92
C TYR A 45 -7.80 1.93 -10.11
N ALA A 46 -9.13 2.08 -10.25
CA ALA A 46 -9.69 2.91 -11.30
C ALA A 46 -9.11 4.33 -11.24
N PRO A 47 -8.54 4.89 -12.33
CA PRO A 47 -7.92 6.21 -12.30
C PRO A 47 -8.89 7.29 -11.78
N GLY A 48 -8.49 7.99 -10.72
CA GLY A 48 -9.29 9.06 -10.09
C GLY A 48 -10.52 8.62 -9.31
N LEU A 49 -10.84 7.33 -9.25
CA LEU A 49 -12.03 6.78 -8.56
C LEU A 49 -11.73 5.63 -7.60
N GLY A 50 -10.71 4.83 -7.89
CA GLY A 50 -10.33 3.67 -7.12
C GLY A 50 -9.73 4.06 -5.77
N TYR A 51 -9.87 3.16 -4.80
CA TYR A 51 -9.42 3.35 -3.44
C TYR A 51 -7.96 3.83 -3.35
N TYR A 52 -7.02 3.31 -4.14
CA TYR A 52 -5.61 3.76 -4.13
C TYR A 52 -5.31 4.91 -5.09
N SER A 53 -6.22 5.25 -6.01
CA SER A 53 -6.00 6.19 -7.10
C SER A 53 -6.72 7.53 -6.94
N ALA A 54 -7.59 7.67 -5.93
CA ALA A 54 -8.42 8.86 -5.70
C ALA A 54 -7.80 9.95 -4.80
N GLY A 55 -6.54 9.82 -4.36
CA GLY A 55 -5.84 10.88 -3.62
C GLY A 55 -6.32 11.21 -2.20
N ALA A 56 -7.37 10.58 -1.67
CA ALA A 56 -7.75 10.75 -0.26
C ALA A 56 -6.63 10.25 0.69
N SER A 57 -6.43 10.92 1.82
CA SER A 57 -5.47 10.60 2.88
C SER A 57 -5.83 9.25 3.53
N LYS A 58 -5.01 8.21 3.30
CA LYS A 58 -5.36 6.80 3.58
C LYS A 58 -4.46 6.06 4.57
N PHE A 59 -3.40 6.70 5.06
CA PHE A 59 -2.40 6.06 5.93
C PHE A 59 -2.25 6.81 7.26
N GLY A 60 -2.11 6.05 8.35
CA GLY A 60 -1.94 6.56 9.72
C GLY A 60 -3.12 6.27 10.65
N GLU A 61 -3.08 6.74 11.90
CA GLU A 61 -4.13 6.53 12.92
C GLU A 61 -5.55 6.96 12.49
N ALA A 62 -5.65 7.89 11.52
CA ALA A 62 -6.92 8.36 10.96
C ALA A 62 -7.32 7.66 9.65
N GLY A 63 -6.55 6.68 9.17
CA GLY A 63 -6.83 5.90 7.96
C GLY A 63 -7.66 4.64 8.23
N ASP A 64 -8.11 3.97 7.17
CA ASP A 64 -9.00 2.79 7.27
C ASP A 64 -8.29 1.55 7.86
N PHE A 65 -6.97 1.53 7.85
CA PHE A 65 -6.15 0.48 8.42
C PHE A 65 -4.77 1.00 8.82
N VAL A 66 -4.19 0.37 9.84
CA VAL A 66 -2.80 0.57 10.24
C VAL A 66 -1.91 -0.46 9.54
N THR A 67 -0.70 -0.04 9.16
CA THR A 67 0.33 -0.96 8.67
C THR A 67 1.42 -1.13 9.73
N SER A 68 2.09 -2.29 9.77
CA SER A 68 3.11 -2.58 10.80
C SER A 68 4.24 -1.54 10.91
N PRO A 69 4.73 -0.91 9.82
CA PRO A 69 5.70 0.18 9.93
C PRO A 69 5.20 1.40 10.72
N GLU A 70 3.89 1.67 10.68
CA GLU A 70 3.27 2.81 11.37
C GLU A 70 3.06 2.54 12.88
N LEU A 71 3.19 1.29 13.32
CA LEU A 71 3.04 0.89 14.74
C LEU A 71 4.33 1.05 15.56
N GLY A 72 5.47 1.24 14.90
CA GLY A 72 6.75 1.45 15.55
C GLY A 72 7.93 0.74 14.86
N PRO A 73 9.17 0.98 15.34
CA PRO A 73 10.39 0.61 14.62
C PRO A 73 10.68 -0.91 14.63
N LEU A 74 10.04 -1.68 15.50
CA LEU A 74 10.38 -3.08 15.74
C LEU A 74 10.24 -3.92 14.47
N PHE A 75 9.15 -3.74 13.71
CA PHE A 75 8.91 -4.50 12.48
C PHE A 75 10.04 -4.30 11.47
N ALA A 76 10.35 -3.04 11.14
CA ALA A 76 11.41 -2.71 10.20
C ALA A 76 12.80 -3.17 10.70
N ALA A 77 13.07 -3.04 12.00
CA ALA A 77 14.33 -3.51 12.60
C ALA A 77 14.49 -5.04 12.49
N THR A 78 13.42 -5.80 12.77
CA THR A 78 13.40 -7.26 12.63
C THR A 78 13.62 -7.69 11.19
N VAL A 79 12.90 -7.09 10.23
CA VAL A 79 13.08 -7.40 8.80
C VAL A 79 14.49 -7.08 8.34
N SER A 80 15.05 -5.95 8.79
CA SER A 80 16.44 -5.57 8.46
C SER A 80 17.47 -6.57 8.97
N GLY A 81 17.24 -7.16 10.15
CA GLY A 81 18.06 -8.24 10.67
C GLY A 81 18.04 -9.49 9.79
N ALA A 82 16.91 -9.80 9.15
CA ALA A 82 16.81 -10.90 8.19
C ALA A 82 17.42 -10.54 6.82
N LEU A 83 17.37 -9.26 6.41
CA LEU A 83 17.95 -8.79 5.15
C LEU A 83 19.48 -8.72 5.17
N ALA A 84 20.07 -8.32 6.30
CA ALA A 84 21.51 -8.03 6.38
C ALA A 84 22.41 -9.18 5.89
N PRO A 85 22.21 -10.46 6.29
CA PRO A 85 23.02 -11.57 5.79
C PRO A 85 22.92 -11.76 4.27
N VAL A 86 21.74 -11.53 3.69
CA VAL A 86 21.52 -11.64 2.25
C VAL A 86 22.26 -10.54 1.51
N LEU A 87 22.19 -9.30 2.00
CA LEU A 87 22.90 -8.16 1.41
C LEU A 87 24.42 -8.36 1.47
N GLN A 88 24.93 -8.85 2.60
CA GLN A 88 26.35 -9.18 2.76
C GLN A 88 26.81 -10.29 1.81
N GLN A 89 25.98 -11.31 1.58
CA GLN A 89 26.27 -12.38 0.60
C GLN A 89 26.25 -11.89 -0.84
N LEU A 90 25.34 -10.97 -1.17
CA LEU A 90 25.27 -10.33 -2.49
C LEU A 90 26.45 -9.38 -2.72
N GLY A 91 27.02 -8.82 -1.65
CA GLY A 91 28.20 -7.96 -1.69
C GLY A 91 27.89 -6.50 -2.07
N PRO A 92 28.92 -5.71 -2.42
CA PRO A 92 28.83 -4.26 -2.58
C PRO A 92 27.81 -3.76 -3.62
N GLN A 93 27.39 -4.61 -4.56
CA GLN A 93 26.43 -4.32 -5.62
C GLN A 93 24.98 -4.66 -5.25
N ALA A 94 24.72 -5.03 -3.99
CA ALA A 94 23.39 -5.36 -3.53
C ALA A 94 22.47 -4.14 -3.62
N ARG A 95 21.25 -4.33 -4.15
CA ARG A 95 20.25 -3.27 -4.32
C ARG A 95 18.92 -3.71 -3.73
N VAL A 96 18.21 -2.77 -3.13
CA VAL A 96 16.88 -3.00 -2.54
C VAL A 96 15.85 -2.15 -3.28
N LEU A 97 14.71 -2.76 -3.59
CA LEU A 97 13.52 -2.09 -4.11
C LEU A 97 12.36 -2.38 -3.16
N GLU A 98 11.81 -1.34 -2.55
CA GLU A 98 10.57 -1.38 -1.80
C GLU A 98 9.41 -0.97 -2.72
N VAL A 99 8.39 -1.81 -2.82
CA VAL A 99 7.20 -1.55 -3.62
C VAL A 99 6.07 -1.16 -2.68
N GLY A 100 5.48 0.03 -2.89
CA GLY A 100 4.42 0.55 -2.04
C GLY A 100 4.93 1.05 -0.70
N GLY A 101 6.05 1.79 -0.68
CA GLY A 101 6.73 2.24 0.54
C GLY A 101 5.95 3.22 1.43
N GLY A 102 4.70 3.54 1.09
CA GLY A 102 3.79 4.33 1.92
C GLY A 102 4.40 5.68 2.31
N SER A 103 4.45 5.95 3.62
CA SER A 103 5.04 7.15 4.22
C SER A 103 6.58 7.20 4.16
N GLY A 104 7.23 6.07 3.87
CA GLY A 104 8.68 5.89 3.97
C GLY A 104 9.18 5.49 5.37
N ALA A 105 8.29 5.30 6.35
CA ALA A 105 8.66 4.94 7.73
C ALA A 105 9.47 3.62 7.81
N PHE A 106 9.12 2.64 6.97
CA PHE A 106 9.86 1.38 6.88
C PHE A 106 11.28 1.61 6.35
N ALA A 107 11.42 2.30 5.21
CA ALA A 107 12.71 2.61 4.59
C ALA A 107 13.65 3.34 5.55
N GLU A 108 13.14 4.32 6.31
CA GLU A 108 13.95 5.08 7.26
C GLU A 108 14.58 4.18 8.33
N VAL A 109 13.77 3.36 8.99
CA VAL A 109 14.25 2.46 10.04
C VAL A 109 15.16 1.38 9.45
N THR A 110 14.83 0.84 8.28
CA THR A 110 15.63 -0.18 7.61
C THR A 110 17.01 0.33 7.23
N LEU A 111 17.13 1.53 6.64
CA LEU A 111 18.42 2.10 6.27
C LEU A 111 19.32 2.32 7.50
N LYS A 112 18.76 2.86 8.59
CA LYS A 112 19.49 3.03 9.86
C LYS A 112 19.97 1.69 10.41
N ARG A 113 19.09 0.69 10.45
CA ARG A 113 19.43 -0.63 10.99
C ARG A 113 20.45 -1.38 10.13
N LEU A 114 20.38 -1.27 8.81
CA LEU A 114 21.35 -1.87 7.90
C LEU A 114 22.72 -1.20 7.99
N LEU A 115 22.78 0.11 8.24
CA LEU A 115 24.03 0.80 8.54
C LEU A 115 24.68 0.26 9.82
N GLU A 116 23.91 0.07 10.89
CA GLU A 116 24.41 -0.52 12.15
C GLU A 116 24.94 -1.95 11.99
N LEU A 117 24.38 -2.71 11.04
CA LEU A 117 24.71 -4.10 10.77
C LEU A 117 25.83 -4.28 9.73
N ASP A 118 26.43 -3.18 9.24
CA ASP A 118 27.40 -3.20 8.14
C ASP A 118 26.87 -3.97 6.91
N ALA A 119 25.64 -3.62 6.51
CA ALA A 119 24.90 -4.29 5.45
C ALA A 119 24.10 -3.29 4.59
N LEU A 120 24.60 -2.06 4.44
CA LEU A 120 23.96 -1.08 3.54
C LEU A 120 23.99 -1.57 2.09
N PRO A 121 22.86 -1.48 1.37
CA PRO A 121 22.86 -1.72 -0.07
C PRO A 121 23.53 -0.56 -0.81
N GLU A 122 24.01 -0.83 -2.02
CA GLU A 122 24.48 0.19 -2.98
C GLU A 122 23.37 1.23 -3.24
N ARG A 123 22.13 0.76 -3.34
CA ARG A 123 20.97 1.58 -3.61
C ARG A 123 19.71 1.01 -2.96
N TYR A 124 18.96 1.89 -2.31
CA TYR A 124 17.59 1.65 -1.88
C TYR A 124 16.65 2.51 -2.75
N ALA A 125 15.68 1.88 -3.40
CA ALA A 125 14.68 2.56 -4.21
C ALA A 125 13.27 2.27 -3.68
N ILE A 126 12.38 3.25 -3.80
CA ILE A 126 10.97 3.13 -3.45
C ILE A 126 10.16 3.37 -4.73
N LEU A 127 9.19 2.48 -5.00
CA LEU A 127 8.23 2.59 -6.09
C LEU A 127 6.82 2.80 -5.55
#